data_AF-A0A9X3DBL5-F1
#
_entry.id   AF-A0A9X3DBL5-F1
#
_cell.length_a   1.000
_cell.length_b   1.000
_cell.length_c   1.000
_cell.angle_alpha   90.00
_cell.angle_beta   90.00
_cell.angle_gamma   90.00
#
_symmetry.space_group_name_H-M   'P 1'
#
loop_
_entity.id
_entity.type
_entity.pdbx_description
1 polymer ?
#
loop_
_entity_poly.entity_id
_entity_poly.type
_entity_poly.pdbx_seq_one_letter_code
_entity_poly.pdbx_strand_id
1 'polypeptide(L)'
;PHIRKALHVRDECCIKCGAPANRTQAHHLTHWIDGGDTSLDNSCLLCPACHTDIHHNGWDVFLGTDRHPWLIPPTAVDPTRTPLPAHNRRTLNLDNLSAAA
;
A
#
# COMPACT_ATOMS: atom_id res chain seq x y z
N PRO A 1 -18.22 4.99 -0.65
CA PRO A 1 -18.37 3.61 -0.11
C PRO A 1 -17.66 2.51 -0.92
N HIS A 2 -17.69 2.53 -2.26
CA HIS A 2 -17.15 1.45 -3.10
C HIS A 2 -15.61 1.36 -3.08
N ILE A 3 -14.92 2.50 -3.12
CA ILE A 3 -13.45 2.55 -3.19
C ILE A 3 -12.82 1.93 -1.94
N ARG A 4 -13.29 2.27 -0.73
CA ARG A 4 -12.76 1.68 0.50
C ARG A 4 -12.94 0.15 0.53
N LYS A 5 -14.07 -0.37 0.05
CA LYS A 5 -14.29 -1.82 -0.07
C LYS A 5 -13.31 -2.44 -1.08
N ALA A 6 -13.13 -1.81 -2.24
CA ALA A 6 -12.19 -2.28 -3.26
C ALA A 6 -10.74 -2.30 -2.74
N LEU A 7 -10.34 -1.27 -1.98
CA LEU A 7 -9.03 -1.21 -1.32
C LEU A 7 -8.86 -2.33 -0.29
N HIS A 8 -9.88 -2.61 0.51
CA HIS A 8 -9.84 -3.73 1.46
C HIS A 8 -9.66 -5.09 0.75
N VAL A 9 -10.25 -5.27 -0.44
CA VAL A 9 -10.09 -6.51 -1.22
C VAL A 9 -8.70 -6.60 -1.85
N ARG A 10 -8.19 -5.52 -2.44
CA ARG A 10 -6.90 -5.54 -3.15
C ARG A 10 -5.70 -5.54 -2.20
N ASP A 11 -5.74 -4.71 -1.17
CA ASP A 11 -4.59 -4.49 -0.29
C ASP A 11 -4.59 -5.42 0.92
N GLU A 12 -5.78 -5.87 1.36
CA GLU A 12 -6.07 -6.79 2.49
C GLU A 12 -5.60 -6.30 3.88
N CYS A 13 -4.57 -5.48 3.93
CA CYS A 13 -3.86 -4.99 5.10
C CYS A 13 -3.12 -3.70 4.74
N CYS A 14 -2.41 -3.13 5.72
CA CYS A 14 -1.43 -2.07 5.46
C CYS A 14 -0.36 -2.60 4.49
N ILE A 15 -0.23 -1.98 3.33
CA ILE A 15 0.67 -2.44 2.27
C ILE A 15 2.14 -2.47 2.74
N LYS A 16 2.51 -1.70 3.76
CA LYS A 16 3.88 -1.66 4.30
C LYS A 16 4.12 -2.70 5.38
N CYS A 17 3.31 -2.77 6.44
CA CYS A 17 3.64 -3.58 7.63
C CYS A 17 2.69 -4.75 7.90
N GLY A 18 1.62 -4.93 7.12
CA GLY A 18 0.67 -6.02 7.33
C GLY A 18 -0.36 -5.76 8.43
N ALA A 19 -0.41 -4.56 9.03
CA ALA A 19 -1.45 -4.22 10.00
C ALA A 19 -2.85 -4.41 9.39
N PRO A 20 -3.85 -4.93 10.15
CA PRO A 20 -5.17 -5.28 9.59
C PRO A 20 -5.86 -4.09 8.91
N ALA A 21 -6.61 -4.34 7.82
CA ALA A 21 -7.29 -3.29 7.04
C ALA A 21 -8.20 -2.38 7.88
N ASN A 22 -8.83 -2.87 8.95
CA ASN A 22 -9.65 -2.04 9.84
C ASN A 22 -8.84 -1.01 10.66
N ARG A 23 -7.51 -1.14 10.72
CA ARG A 23 -6.57 -0.16 11.31
C ARG A 23 -5.87 0.69 10.25
N THR A 24 -6.43 0.75 9.04
CA THR A 24 -5.85 1.51 7.93
C THR A 24 -6.76 2.61 7.43
N GLN A 25 -6.15 3.56 6.75
CA GLN A 25 -6.80 4.63 6.00
C GLN A 25 -6.39 4.52 4.53
N ALA A 26 -7.23 5.07 3.65
CA ALA A 26 -6.85 5.22 2.25
C ALA A 26 -5.84 6.37 2.14
N HIS A 27 -4.73 6.11 1.46
CA HIS A 27 -3.70 7.07 1.12
C HIS A 27 -3.71 7.27 -0.39
N HIS A 28 -3.82 8.52 -0.85
CA HIS A 28 -3.70 8.86 -2.27
C HIS A 28 -2.24 8.77 -2.73
N LEU A 29 -1.99 8.14 -3.89
CA LEU A 29 -0.62 8.00 -4.43
C LEU A 29 -0.13 9.32 -5.05
N THR A 30 -0.94 9.89 -5.93
CA THR A 30 -0.87 11.30 -6.32
C THR A 30 -1.79 12.07 -5.39
N HIS A 31 -1.24 13.05 -4.69
CA HIS A 31 -2.00 13.81 -3.70
C HIS A 31 -3.14 14.60 -4.35
N TRP A 32 -4.25 14.79 -3.62
CA TRP A 32 -5.45 15.43 -4.15
C TRP A 32 -5.23 16.90 -4.57
N ILE A 33 -4.33 17.62 -3.88
CA ILE A 33 -3.94 18.99 -4.26
C ILE A 33 -3.28 19.03 -5.64
N ASP A 34 -2.58 17.95 -6.00
CA ASP A 34 -1.91 17.81 -7.29
C ASP A 34 -2.85 17.25 -8.38
N GLY A 35 -4.16 17.21 -8.10
CA GLY A 35 -5.18 16.71 -9.02
C GLY A 35 -5.38 15.20 -8.97
N GLY A 36 -4.83 14.50 -7.97
CA GLY A 36 -5.02 13.07 -7.79
C GLY A 36 -6.49 12.72 -7.53
N ASP A 37 -7.03 11.79 -8.32
CA ASP A 37 -8.42 11.37 -8.20
C ASP A 37 -8.62 10.44 -6.98
N THR A 38 -9.85 10.37 -6.48
CA THR A 38 -10.20 9.34 -5.51
C THR A 38 -10.65 8.11 -6.28
N SER A 39 -9.72 7.18 -6.50
CA SER A 39 -9.95 5.96 -7.25
C SER A 39 -9.18 4.78 -6.65
N LEU A 40 -9.49 3.57 -7.10
CA LEU A 40 -8.69 2.39 -6.74
C LEU A 40 -7.26 2.52 -7.31
N ASP A 41 -7.10 3.14 -8.47
CA ASP A 41 -5.80 3.26 -9.16
C ASP A 41 -4.91 4.36 -8.59
N ASN A 42 -5.46 5.24 -7.75
CA ASN A 42 -4.71 6.31 -7.10
C ASN A 42 -4.80 6.24 -5.58
N SER A 43 -5.05 5.07 -4.99
CA SER A 43 -5.07 4.94 -3.54
C SER A 43 -4.57 3.59 -3.06
N CYS A 44 -4.10 3.51 -1.81
CA CYS A 44 -3.74 2.26 -1.12
C CYS A 44 -4.05 2.33 0.39
N LEU A 45 -4.01 1.19 1.09
CA LEU A 45 -4.20 1.10 2.54
C LEU A 45 -2.89 1.26 3.32
N LEU A 46 -2.87 2.22 4.26
CA LEU A 46 -1.77 2.41 5.20
C LEU A 46 -2.30 2.55 6.64
N CYS A 47 -1.62 1.94 7.60
CA CYS A 47 -1.84 2.23 9.02
C CYS A 47 -1.24 3.60 9.39
N PRO A 48 -1.66 4.24 10.50
CA PRO A 48 -1.20 5.60 10.83
C PRO A 48 0.33 5.76 10.81
N ALA A 49 1.08 4.83 11.41
CA ALA A 49 2.54 4.90 11.45
C ALA A 49 3.17 4.83 10.05
N CYS A 50 2.72 3.87 9.22
CA CYS A 50 3.24 3.76 7.86
C CYS A 50 2.77 4.89 6.94
N HIS A 51 1.61 5.49 7.23
CA HIS A 51 1.12 6.67 6.52
C HIS A 51 2.02 7.89 6.81
N THR A 52 2.43 8.07 8.07
CA THR A 52 3.46 9.06 8.45
C THR A 52 4.78 8.81 7.73
N ASP A 53 5.20 7.55 7.58
CA ASP A 53 6.44 7.23 6.87
C ASP A 53 6.42 7.71 5.41
N ILE A 54 5.27 7.59 4.73
CA ILE A 54 5.14 8.11 3.35
C ILE A 54 5.20 9.63 3.34
N HIS A 55 4.45 10.30 4.23
CA HIS A 55 4.40 11.77 4.23
C HIS A 55 5.69 12.44 4.69
N HIS A 56 6.49 11.79 5.54
CA HIS A 56 7.54 12.48 6.28
C HIS A 56 8.91 11.78 6.28
N ASN A 57 8.97 10.48 6.01
CA ASN A 57 10.22 9.71 6.16
C ASN A 57 10.77 9.19 4.82
N GLY A 58 10.33 9.78 3.70
CA GLY A 58 10.89 9.56 2.36
C GLY A 58 10.58 8.20 1.76
N TRP A 59 9.62 7.47 2.31
CA TRP A 59 9.03 6.33 1.63
C TRP A 59 8.07 6.84 0.56
N ASP A 60 8.09 6.24 -0.63
CA ASP A 60 7.13 6.54 -1.69
C ASP A 60 6.31 5.29 -2.04
N VAL A 61 5.19 5.48 -2.73
CA VAL A 61 4.35 4.40 -3.24
C VAL A 61 3.94 4.71 -4.68
N PHE A 62 3.98 3.71 -5.54
CA PHE A 62 3.38 3.80 -6.88
C PHE A 62 2.51 2.57 -7.15
N LEU A 63 1.63 2.68 -8.16
CA LEU A 63 0.86 1.54 -8.64
C LEU A 63 1.61 0.86 -9.79
N GLY A 64 1.88 -0.43 -9.67
CA GLY A 64 2.51 -1.22 -10.72
C GLY A 64 1.58 -1.44 -11.91
N THR A 65 2.14 -1.94 -13.02
CA THR A 65 1.35 -2.36 -14.21
C THR A 65 0.39 -3.50 -13.92
N ASP A 66 0.62 -4.22 -12.82
CA ASP A 66 -0.25 -5.24 -12.25
C ASP A 66 -1.40 -4.66 -11.40
N ARG A 67 -1.54 -3.32 -11.37
CA ARG A 67 -2.52 -2.57 -10.57
C ARG A 67 -2.42 -2.79 -9.07
N HIS A 68 -1.24 -3.14 -8.56
CA HIS A 68 -0.99 -3.28 -7.13
C HIS A 68 0.01 -2.24 -6.62
N PRO A 69 -0.05 -1.86 -5.33
CA PRO A 69 0.90 -0.92 -4.75
C PRO A 69 2.31 -1.53 -4.60
N TRP A 70 3.31 -0.71 -4.91
CA TRP A 70 4.73 -0.98 -4.70
C TRP A 70 5.32 0.14 -3.84
N LEU A 71 6.10 -0.25 -2.83
CA LEU A 71 6.80 0.68 -1.94
C LEU A 71 8.18 1.00 -2.51
N ILE A 72 8.60 2.25 -2.40
CA ILE A 72 9.96 2.67 -2.68
C ILE A 72 10.57 3.14 -1.37
N PRO A 73 11.59 2.45 -0.82
CA PRO A 73 12.25 2.88 0.40
C PRO A 73 13.00 4.21 0.21
N PRO A 74 13.23 4.97 1.29
CA PRO A 74 14.17 6.08 1.28
C PRO A 74 15.60 5.54 1.11
N THR A 75 16.51 6.39 0.62
CA THR A 75 17.92 6.03 0.42
C THR A 75 18.65 5.62 1.70
N ALA A 76 18.16 6.08 2.86
CA ALA A 76 18.68 5.67 4.17
C ALA A 76 18.37 4.20 4.52
N VAL A 77 17.32 3.61 3.92
CA VAL A 77 16.94 2.20 4.11
C VAL A 77 17.52 1.35 2.99
N ASP A 78 17.42 1.81 1.74
CA ASP A 78 18.02 1.18 0.58
C ASP A 78 18.54 2.26 -0.37
N PRO A 79 19.87 2.42 -0.51
CA PRO A 79 20.48 3.41 -1.39
C PRO A 79 20.06 3.29 -2.85
N THR A 80 19.68 2.10 -3.30
CA THR A 80 19.24 1.84 -4.68
C THR A 80 17.75 2.13 -4.89
N ARG A 81 17.00 2.38 -3.80
CA ARG A 81 15.55 2.58 -3.81
C ARG A 81 14.81 1.47 -4.57
N THR A 82 15.22 0.22 -4.38
CA THR A 82 14.64 -0.94 -5.07
C THR A 82 13.16 -1.07 -4.68
N PRO A 83 12.24 -1.12 -5.66
CA PRO A 83 10.82 -1.31 -5.38
C PRO A 83 10.52 -2.61 -4.64
N LEU A 84 9.68 -2.52 -3.60
CA LEU A 84 9.23 -3.65 -2.79
C LEU A 84 7.73 -3.90 -3.02
N PRO A 85 7.29 -5.14 -3.25
CA PRO A 85 5.86 -5.43 -3.32
C PRO A 85 5.15 -5.11 -1.99
N ALA A 86 3.85 -4.82 -2.07
CA ALA A 86 2.97 -4.73 -0.89
C ALA A 86 3.10 -5.97 0.01
N HIS A 87 2.81 -5.79 1.31
CA HIS A 87 3.00 -6.79 2.35
C HIS A 87 2.30 -8.09 1.99
N ASN A 88 0.99 -8.00 1.70
CA ASN A 88 0.19 -9.14 1.30
C ASN A 88 0.74 -9.86 0.06
N ARG A 89 1.59 -9.25 -0.77
CA ARG A 89 2.16 -9.90 -1.95
C ARG A 89 3.54 -10.51 -1.73
N ARG A 90 4.37 -9.90 -0.88
CA ARG A 90 5.69 -10.44 -0.53
C ARG A 90 5.65 -11.48 0.59
N THR A 91 4.52 -11.62 1.27
CA THR A 91 4.29 -12.64 2.33
C THR A 91 3.21 -13.65 1.95
N LEU A 92 2.90 -13.80 0.67
CA LEU A 92 2.03 -14.88 0.19
C LEU A 92 2.76 -16.21 0.36
N ASN A 93 2.19 -17.06 1.20
CA ASN A 93 2.67 -18.41 1.46
C ASN A 93 1.54 -19.36 1.08
N LEU A 94 1.86 -20.51 0.46
CA LEU A 94 0.86 -21.49 0.05
C LEU A 94 -0.02 -21.98 1.22
N ASP A 95 0.54 -22.03 2.42
CA ASP A 95 -0.15 -22.43 3.66
C ASP A 95 -1.30 -21.48 4.04
N ASN A 96 -1.22 -20.21 3.64
CA ASN A 96 -2.23 -19.19 3.95
C ASN A 96 -3.40 -19.17 2.96
N LEU A 97 -3.27 -19.81 1.79
CA LEU A 97 -4.35 -19.90 0.79
C LEU A 97 -5.41 -20.94 1.19
N SER A 98 -5.02 -21.99 1.91
CA SER A 98 -5.91 -23.04 2.41
C SER A 98 -6.88 -22.57 3.51
N ALA A 99 -6.63 -21.42 4.15
CA ALA A 99 -7.50 -20.88 5.19
C ALA A 99 -8.58 -19.92 4.66
N ALA A 100 -8.54 -19.58 3.38
CA ALA A 100 -9.46 -18.63 2.74
C ALA A 100 -10.50 -19.28 1.80
N ALA A 101 -10.56 -20.62 1.78
CA ALA A 101 -11.52 -21.42 1.02
C ALA A 101 -12.73 -21.85 1.87
#